data_AF-A0A7S2NYN9-F1
#
_entry.id   AF-A0A7S2NYN9-F1
#
_cell.length_a   1.000
_cell.length_b   1.000
_cell.length_c   1.000
_cell.angle_alpha   90.00
_cell.angle_beta   90.00
_cell.angle_gamma   90.00
#
_symmetry.space_group_name_H-M   'P 1'
#
loop_
_entity.id
_entity.type
_entity.pdbx_description
1 polymer ?
#
loop_
_entity_poly.entity_id
_entity_poly.type
_entity_poly.pdbx_seq_one_letter_code
_entity_poly.pdbx_strand_id
1 'polypeptide(L)'
;RTPLQGPRAPAGKPVLVRNSQEVVGLPMLGAIEVASRDAMVRFFEGYLHCHQAQGSKPTPEDGFFYYCLVDSGVGQMSDFSVLRTPSDFNPCTDYSRVVFHPRKDVNGWIACWDQATPP
;
A
#
# COMPACT_ATOMS: atom_id res chain seq x y z
N ARG A 1 -13.63 -19.18 -11.66
CA ARG A 1 -12.38 -18.42 -11.49
C ARG A 1 -12.55 -17.11 -12.25
N THR A 2 -13.06 -16.06 -11.59
CA THR A 2 -13.17 -14.74 -12.21
C THR A 2 -11.78 -14.11 -12.16
N PRO A 3 -11.18 -13.73 -13.29
CA PRO A 3 -9.95 -12.96 -13.26
C PRO A 3 -10.24 -11.69 -12.48
N LEU A 4 -9.35 -11.33 -11.54
CA LEU A 4 -9.32 -9.99 -10.97
C LEU A 4 -9.30 -9.02 -12.16
N GLN A 5 -10.43 -8.40 -12.46
CA GLN A 5 -10.49 -7.26 -13.39
C GLN A 5 -9.86 -6.09 -12.63
N GLY A 6 -8.54 -6.16 -12.48
CA GLY A 6 -7.77 -5.13 -11.81
C GLY A 6 -7.91 -3.81 -12.55
N PRO A 7 -7.65 -2.70 -11.86
CA PRO A 7 -7.64 -1.39 -12.50
C PRO A 7 -6.60 -1.40 -13.63
N ARG A 8 -7.04 -1.11 -14.85
CA ARG A 8 -6.15 -0.98 -16.01
C ARG A 8 -5.28 0.25 -15.81
N ALA A 9 -4.07 0.06 -15.31
CA ALA A 9 -3.09 1.13 -15.18
C ALA A 9 -2.92 1.80 -16.55
N PRO A 10 -2.96 3.15 -16.63
CA PRO A 10 -2.71 3.86 -17.88
C PRO A 10 -1.31 3.50 -18.43
N ALA A 11 -1.26 3.06 -19.69
CA ALA A 11 -0.01 2.64 -20.31
C ALA A 11 1.01 3.80 -20.33
N GLY A 12 2.25 3.51 -19.95
CA GLY A 12 3.36 4.46 -19.97
C GLY A 12 3.24 5.65 -19.01
N LYS A 13 2.33 5.58 -18.03
CA LYS A 13 2.21 6.60 -16.99
C LYS A 13 2.81 6.09 -15.67
N PRO A 14 3.68 6.87 -15.00
CA PRO A 14 4.12 6.54 -13.66
C PRO A 14 2.92 6.65 -12.72
N VAL A 15 2.56 5.54 -12.09
CA VAL A 15 1.43 5.45 -11.17
C VAL A 15 1.78 4.73 -9.88
N LEU A 16 1.10 5.12 -8.80
CA LEU A 16 1.06 4.45 -7.51
C LEU A 16 -0.38 4.06 -7.16
N VAL A 17 -0.56 2.96 -6.44
CA VAL A 17 -1.88 2.47 -6.02
C VAL A 17 -2.16 2.88 -4.58
N ARG A 18 -3.26 3.60 -4.37
CA ARG A 18 -3.85 3.84 -3.06
C ARG A 18 -4.70 2.64 -2.66
N ASN A 19 -4.43 2.08 -1.49
CA ASN A 19 -5.10 0.89 -0.98
C ASN A 19 -5.95 1.17 0.28
N SER A 20 -5.95 2.42 0.78
CA SER A 20 -6.73 2.84 1.94
C SER A 20 -7.53 4.12 1.68
N GLN A 21 -8.71 4.19 2.29
CA GLN A 21 -9.55 5.39 2.37
C GLN A 21 -10.01 5.68 3.82
N GLU A 22 -9.63 4.83 4.78
CA GLU A 22 -10.12 4.90 6.17
C GLU A 22 -9.30 5.81 7.06
N VAL A 23 -8.02 6.00 6.72
CA VAL A 23 -7.11 6.81 7.52
C VAL A 23 -6.82 8.11 6.78
N VAL A 24 -7.33 9.21 7.33
CA VAL A 24 -7.13 10.55 6.76
C VAL A 24 -5.64 10.86 6.67
N GLY A 25 -5.17 11.17 5.47
CA GLY A 25 -3.76 11.49 5.21
C GLY A 25 -2.85 10.29 4.96
N LEU A 26 -3.34 9.04 5.13
CA LEU A 26 -2.58 7.82 4.86
C LEU A 26 -3.31 6.94 3.81
N PRO A 27 -3.14 7.26 2.52
CA PRO A 27 -3.81 6.56 1.43
C PRO A 27 -3.15 5.21 1.06
N MET A 28 -2.01 4.92 1.68
CA MET A 28 -1.29 3.65 1.60
C MET A 28 -1.11 3.13 3.03
N LEU A 29 -1.38 1.85 3.21
CA LEU A 29 -1.31 1.15 4.49
C LEU A 29 -0.95 -0.32 4.27
N GLY A 30 -0.31 -0.92 5.28
CA GLY A 30 -0.10 -2.36 5.34
C GLY A 30 1.34 -2.74 5.06
N ALA A 31 1.55 -3.89 4.44
CA ALA A 31 2.87 -4.46 4.16
C ALA A 31 3.14 -4.59 2.65
N ILE A 32 2.26 -4.02 1.80
CA ILE A 32 2.41 -4.05 0.35
C ILE A 32 2.00 -2.70 -0.23
N GLU A 33 2.98 -2.07 -0.85
CA GLU A 33 2.90 -0.81 -1.55
C GLU A 33 3.12 -1.08 -3.05
N VAL A 34 2.13 -0.73 -3.89
CA VAL A 34 2.18 -1.04 -5.33
C VAL A 34 2.45 0.23 -6.12
N ALA A 35 3.56 0.25 -6.85
CA ALA A 35 3.95 1.33 -7.74
C ALA A 35 4.48 0.77 -9.07
N SER A 36 4.28 1.52 -10.16
CA SER A 36 4.86 1.21 -11.46
C SER A 36 6.39 1.38 -11.44
N ARG A 37 7.09 0.72 -12.37
CA ARG A 37 8.54 0.87 -12.53
C ARG A 37 8.97 2.34 -12.68
N ASP A 38 8.26 3.10 -13.51
CA ASP A 38 8.62 4.50 -13.77
C ASP A 38 8.31 5.41 -12.58
N ALA A 39 7.33 5.04 -11.73
CA ALA A 39 7.13 5.68 -10.44
C ALA A 39 8.33 5.45 -9.52
N MET A 40 8.87 4.23 -9.46
CA MET A 40 10.07 3.92 -8.67
C MET A 40 11.31 4.67 -9.17
N VAL A 41 11.49 4.79 -10.48
CA VAL A 41 12.58 5.62 -11.04
C VAL A 41 12.50 7.04 -10.50
N ARG A 42 11.31 7.65 -10.55
CA ARG A 42 11.07 9.01 -10.02
C ARG A 42 11.31 9.11 -8.52
N PHE A 43 10.90 8.11 -7.75
CA PHE A 43 11.16 8.07 -6.32
C PHE A 43 12.66 8.14 -6.03
N PHE A 44 13.48 7.34 -6.71
CA PHE A 44 14.93 7.35 -6.49
C PHE A 44 15.61 8.63 -6.98
N GLU A 45 15.20 9.17 -8.13
CA GLU A 45 15.71 10.44 -8.66
C GLU A 45 15.37 11.63 -7.75
N GLY A 46 14.17 11.62 -7.14
CA GLY A 46 13.68 12.69 -6.26
C GLY A 46 13.95 12.46 -4.77
N TYR A 47 14.50 11.32 -4.37
CA TYR A 47 14.58 10.89 -2.97
C TYR A 47 15.21 11.94 -2.05
N LEU A 48 16.40 12.44 -2.41
CA LEU A 48 17.13 13.41 -1.59
C LEU A 48 16.36 14.72 -1.43
N HIS A 49 15.72 15.20 -2.51
CA HIS A 49 14.92 16.42 -2.47
C HIS A 49 13.71 16.24 -1.55
N CYS A 50 12.95 15.15 -1.74
CA CYS A 50 11.79 14.87 -0.90
C CYS A 50 12.18 14.68 0.57
N HIS A 51 13.26 13.94 0.84
CA HIS A 51 13.75 13.71 2.20
C HIS A 51 14.08 15.02 2.92
N GLN A 52 14.75 15.95 2.22
CA GLN A 52 15.03 17.28 2.75
C GLN A 52 13.76 18.12 2.95
N ALA A 53 12.81 18.05 2.01
CA ALA A 53 11.54 18.79 2.07
C ALA A 53 10.62 18.32 3.20
N GLN A 54 10.60 17.02 3.51
CA GLN A 54 9.86 16.46 4.65
C GLN A 54 10.48 16.88 6.00
N GLY A 55 11.78 17.14 6.03
CA GLY A 55 12.51 17.54 7.22
C GLY A 55 12.44 16.49 8.33
N SER A 56 12.52 16.90 9.59
CA SER A 56 12.46 15.99 10.76
C SER A 56 11.06 15.52 11.13
N LYS A 57 10.06 15.66 10.24
CA LYS A 57 8.69 15.26 10.55
C LYS A 57 8.62 13.73 10.66
N PRO A 58 8.05 13.18 11.74
CA PRO A 58 7.83 11.75 11.83
C PRO A 58 6.70 11.38 10.87
N THR A 59 7.07 10.85 9.71
CA THR A 59 6.13 10.23 8.78
C THR A 59 6.38 8.72 8.78
N PRO A 60 5.34 7.89 8.93
CA PRO A 60 5.41 6.46 8.65
C PRO A 60 6.02 6.19 7.27
N GLU A 61 6.67 5.04 7.09
CA GLU A 61 7.39 4.70 5.85
C GLU A 61 6.47 4.70 4.62
N ASP A 62 5.29 4.09 4.72
CA ASP A 62 4.23 4.11 3.70
C ASP A 62 3.78 5.54 3.35
N GLY A 63 3.64 6.40 4.35
CA GLY A 63 3.35 7.82 4.19
C GLY A 63 4.48 8.57 3.48
N PHE A 64 5.73 8.33 3.88
CA PHE A 64 6.91 8.95 3.26
C PHE A 64 7.01 8.55 1.79
N PHE A 65 6.87 7.26 1.50
CA PHE A 65 6.89 6.72 0.15
C PHE A 65 5.80 7.34 -0.73
N TYR A 66 4.56 7.42 -0.21
CA TYR A 66 3.44 8.10 -0.88
C TYR A 66 3.76 9.56 -1.18
N TYR A 67 4.18 10.35 -0.18
CA TYR A 67 4.39 11.78 -0.36
C TYR A 67 5.51 12.06 -1.36
N CYS A 68 6.61 11.33 -1.33
CA CYS A 68 7.71 11.53 -2.28
C CYS A 68 7.32 11.23 -3.72
N LEU A 69 6.51 10.19 -3.94
CA LEU A 69 6.01 9.87 -5.27
C LEU A 69 5.07 10.97 -5.79
N VAL A 70 4.14 11.45 -4.95
CA VAL A 70 3.21 12.52 -5.33
C VAL A 70 3.94 13.83 -5.61
N ASP A 71 4.91 14.18 -4.77
CA ASP A 71 5.78 15.36 -4.97
C ASP A 71 6.56 15.27 -6.29
N SER A 72 6.99 14.07 -6.68
CA SER A 72 7.67 13.79 -7.95
C SER A 72 6.74 13.71 -9.17
N GLY A 73 5.46 14.11 -9.01
CA GLY A 73 4.45 14.16 -10.07
C GLY A 73 3.95 12.79 -10.53
N VAL A 74 4.07 11.75 -9.70
CA VAL A 74 3.54 10.41 -10.00
C VAL A 74 2.01 10.42 -9.89
N GLY A 75 1.35 9.82 -10.87
CA GLY A 75 -0.10 9.70 -10.88
C GLY A 75 -0.61 8.74 -9.82
N GLN A 76 -1.90 8.86 -9.47
CA GLN A 76 -2.53 8.02 -8.46
C GLN A 76 -3.66 7.21 -9.09
N MET A 77 -3.72 5.94 -8.75
CA MET A 77 -4.87 5.07 -8.96
C MET A 77 -5.30 4.48 -7.62
N SER A 78 -6.51 3.94 -7.56
CA SER A 78 -7.02 3.31 -6.33
C SER A 78 -7.36 1.86 -6.58
N ASP A 79 -6.93 1.00 -5.68
CA ASP A 79 -7.40 -0.38 -5.56
C ASP A 79 -7.60 -0.72 -4.08
N PHE A 80 -8.81 -0.46 -3.61
CA PHE A 80 -9.18 -0.74 -2.23
C PHE A 80 -9.53 -2.21 -2.01
N SER A 81 -9.35 -3.08 -3.01
CA SER A 81 -9.53 -4.54 -2.88
C SER A 81 -8.24 -5.26 -2.48
N VAL A 82 -7.09 -4.60 -2.47
CA VAL A 82 -5.81 -5.22 -2.11
C VAL A 82 -5.68 -5.43 -0.58
N LEU A 83 -6.15 -4.45 0.19
CA LEU A 83 -5.92 -4.33 1.64
C LEU A 83 -7.19 -4.59 2.44
N ARG A 84 -7.09 -5.31 3.58
CA ARG A 84 -8.04 -5.22 4.70
C ARG A 84 -7.65 -4.03 5.56
N THR A 85 -8.58 -3.11 5.69
CA THR A 85 -8.39 -1.84 6.36
C THR A 85 -8.36 -2.00 7.89
N PRO A 86 -7.98 -0.95 8.65
CA PRO A 86 -7.87 -1.05 10.11
C PRO A 86 -9.17 -1.47 10.82
N SER A 87 -10.33 -1.14 10.27
CA SER A 87 -11.63 -1.52 10.84
C SER A 87 -12.10 -2.93 10.48
N ASP A 88 -11.41 -3.60 9.54
CA ASP A 88 -11.80 -4.91 9.00
C ASP A 88 -11.02 -6.06 9.68
N PHE A 89 -11.64 -6.68 10.68
CA PHE A 89 -11.12 -7.84 11.42
C PHE A 89 -11.56 -9.20 10.85
N ASN A 90 -11.93 -9.27 9.57
CA ASN A 90 -12.35 -10.52 8.92
C ASN A 90 -11.34 -11.67 9.14
N PRO A 91 -11.83 -12.94 9.10
CA PRO A 91 -10.98 -14.10 9.32
C PRO A 91 -9.90 -14.21 8.25
N CYS A 92 -8.76 -14.79 8.62
CA CYS A 92 -7.63 -14.94 7.72
C CYS A 92 -7.84 -16.00 6.62
N THR A 93 -8.99 -16.68 6.66
CA THR A 93 -9.50 -17.55 5.61
C THR A 93 -10.19 -16.77 4.48
N ASP A 94 -10.31 -15.44 4.57
CA ASP A 94 -10.84 -14.63 3.48
C ASP A 94 -9.75 -14.30 2.45
N TYR A 95 -9.65 -15.18 1.46
CA TYR A 95 -8.69 -15.09 0.35
C TYR A 95 -9.01 -14.00 -0.69
N SER A 96 -10.05 -13.18 -0.48
CA SER A 96 -10.36 -12.09 -1.41
C SER A 96 -9.43 -10.88 -1.27
N ARG A 97 -8.59 -10.84 -0.22
CA ARG A 97 -7.59 -9.79 0.02
C ARG A 97 -6.19 -10.38 0.16
N VAL A 98 -5.19 -9.54 -0.05
CA VAL A 98 -3.78 -9.94 0.00
C VAL A 98 -3.11 -9.50 1.31
N VAL A 99 -3.59 -8.42 1.93
CA VAL A 99 -2.93 -7.81 3.10
C VAL A 99 -3.92 -7.58 4.25
N PHE A 100 -3.47 -7.84 5.49
CA PHE A 100 -4.29 -7.73 6.71
C PHE A 100 -3.73 -6.68 7.67
N HIS A 101 -4.17 -5.42 7.54
CA HIS A 101 -3.63 -4.32 8.35
C HIS A 101 -3.75 -4.52 9.87
N PRO A 102 -4.80 -5.14 10.44
CA PRO A 102 -4.87 -5.34 11.89
C PRO A 102 -3.87 -6.36 12.45
N ARG A 103 -3.18 -7.14 11.61
CA ARG A 103 -2.28 -8.24 12.02
C ARG A 103 -0.81 -7.81 11.96
N LYS A 104 -0.45 -6.78 12.74
CA LYS A 104 0.88 -6.12 12.66
C LYS A 104 1.94 -6.72 13.57
N ASP A 105 1.54 -7.28 14.70
CA ASP A 105 2.48 -7.91 15.62
C ASP A 105 2.69 -9.40 15.26
N VAL A 106 3.79 -9.96 15.78
CA VAL A 106 4.21 -11.34 15.50
C VAL A 106 3.10 -12.34 15.83
N ASN A 107 2.41 -12.17 16.97
CA ASN A 107 1.38 -13.10 17.40
C ASN A 107 0.13 -12.99 16.52
N GLY A 108 -0.26 -11.78 16.15
CA GLY A 108 -1.37 -11.51 15.25
C GLY A 108 -1.12 -12.06 13.85
N TRP A 109 0.11 -11.97 13.35
CA TRP A 109 0.50 -12.57 12.08
C TRP A 109 0.48 -14.10 12.13
N ILE A 110 1.10 -14.72 13.14
CA ILE A 110 1.12 -16.19 13.30
C ILE A 110 -0.30 -16.75 13.41
N ALA A 111 -1.14 -16.15 14.25
CA ALA A 111 -2.53 -16.58 14.41
C ALA A 111 -3.34 -16.45 13.10
N CYS A 112 -2.99 -15.50 12.26
CA CYS A 112 -3.61 -15.31 10.95
C CYS A 112 -3.14 -16.37 9.94
N TRP A 113 -1.85 -16.67 9.94
CA TRP A 113 -1.26 -17.73 9.15
C TRP A 113 -1.87 -19.10 9.49
N ASP A 114 -1.91 -19.46 10.78
CA ASP A 114 -2.46 -20.74 11.24
C ASP A 114 -3.93 -20.94 10.83
N GLN A 115 -4.73 -19.86 10.80
CA GLN A 115 -6.10 -19.89 10.29
C GLN A 115 -6.16 -20.14 8.78
N ALA A 116 -5.26 -19.52 8.01
CA ALA A 116 -5.22 -19.61 6.55
C ALA A 116 -4.63 -20.94 6.06
N THR A 117 -3.79 -21.59 6.86
CA THR A 117 -3.13 -22.87 6.54
C THR A 117 -3.48 -23.94 7.57
N PRO A 118 -4.75 -24.39 7.63
CA PRO A 118 -5.10 -25.50 8.50
C PRO A 118 -4.33 -26.77 8.09
N PRO A 119 -4.06 -27.68 9.05
CA PRO A 119 -3.31 -28.92 8.81
C PRO A 119 -3.95 -29.85 7.78
#